data_AF-A0A7C5CSP3-F1
#
_entry.id   AF-A0A7C5CSP3-F1
#
_cell.length_a   1.000
_cell.length_b   1.000
_cell.length_c   1.000
_cell.angle_alpha   90.00
_cell.angle_beta   90.00
_cell.angle_gamma   90.00
#
_symmetry.space_group_name_H-M   'P 1'
#
loop_
_entity.id
_entity.type
_entity.pdbx_description
1 polymer ?
#
loop_
_entity_poly.entity_id
_entity_poly.type
_entity_poly.pdbx_seq_one_letter_code
_entity_poly.pdbx_strand_id
1 'polypeptide(L)'
;MSRTLLPLLLIALLIPPQGASASAEPALLEMERLAWRSARFEASKLLFRLKLRVELEHLPAAEASPLLWRPPGEEGLLPRGEQVVHLRLDSRVAGRHREVELWLDSADGRVLQRTSLDHKGRRSHFKVHRFREGGVVILRRRPADGEEAERPPATWSDVRRKVQSWSAGAGAPSEPNALLPLLAAAPLERKGDGITLPFFADARVIDTRFEVVEEGQGSYRFRIIGEGGKGEKRKHRREVLVVHASPEEEALSFLGLEGKIEVVLDRRLRVPLEIRGRAPVVGEVTIRLQSVEPAGR
;
A
#
# COMPACT_ATOMS: atom_id res chain seq x y z
N MET A 1 -17.41 73.57 23.04
CA MET A 1 -17.98 72.55 22.13
C MET A 1 -16.85 71.66 21.64
N SER A 2 -17.04 70.35 21.79
CA SER A 2 -16.10 69.25 21.57
C SER A 2 -15.53 69.17 20.16
N ARG A 3 -14.23 68.90 20.03
CA ARG A 3 -13.61 68.19 18.89
C ARG A 3 -12.39 67.39 19.35
N THR A 4 -12.63 66.15 19.74
CA THR A 4 -11.62 65.12 19.98
C THR A 4 -11.06 64.65 18.63
N LEU A 5 -9.77 64.85 18.39
CA LEU A 5 -9.03 64.29 17.26
C LEU A 5 -8.55 62.89 17.64
N LEU A 6 -9.04 61.88 16.91
CA LEU A 6 -8.62 60.48 17.02
C LEU A 6 -7.40 60.27 16.11
N PRO A 7 -6.26 59.73 16.58
CA PRO A 7 -5.19 59.32 15.69
C PRO A 7 -5.49 57.94 15.10
N LEU A 8 -5.51 57.85 13.77
CA LEU A 8 -5.49 56.57 13.03
C LEU A 8 -4.13 55.90 13.25
N LEU A 9 -4.13 54.75 13.94
CA LEU A 9 -2.97 53.87 14.06
C LEU A 9 -3.00 52.89 12.87
N LEU A 10 -2.10 53.08 11.91
CA LEU A 10 -1.92 52.18 10.77
C LEU A 10 -1.04 50.98 11.22
N ILE A 11 -1.66 49.84 11.53
CA ILE A 11 -0.94 48.59 11.80
C ILE A 11 -0.65 47.92 10.46
N ALA A 12 0.60 48.01 9.99
CA ALA A 12 1.09 47.22 8.88
C ALA A 12 1.28 45.77 9.35
N LEU A 13 0.36 44.86 8.98
CA LEU A 13 0.58 43.42 9.11
C LEU A 13 1.69 43.00 8.13
N LEU A 14 2.87 42.69 8.66
CA LEU A 14 3.85 41.87 7.94
C LEU A 14 3.26 40.46 7.80
N ILE A 15 2.70 40.15 6.64
CA ILE A 15 2.41 38.78 6.23
C ILE A 15 3.77 38.20 5.82
N PRO A 16 4.32 37.19 6.53
CA PRO A 16 5.52 36.53 6.06
C PRO A 16 5.23 35.90 4.69
N PRO A 17 6.18 35.96 3.74
CA PRO A 17 6.00 35.30 2.45
C PRO A 17 5.72 33.82 2.70
N GLN A 18 4.61 33.33 2.17
CA GLN A 18 4.31 31.90 2.11
C GLN A 18 5.52 31.21 1.50
N GLY A 19 6.20 30.40 2.31
CA GLY A 19 7.37 29.64 1.90
C GLY A 19 7.01 28.85 0.65
N ALA A 20 7.78 29.07 -0.42
CA ALA A 20 7.77 28.19 -1.56
C ALA A 20 7.98 26.76 -1.04
N SER A 21 7.02 25.85 -1.30
CA SER A 21 7.22 24.42 -1.12
C SER A 21 8.47 24.05 -1.92
N ALA A 22 9.58 23.88 -1.24
CA ALA A 22 10.72 23.18 -1.81
C ALA A 22 10.17 21.84 -2.29
N SER A 23 10.29 21.58 -3.59
CA SER A 23 10.03 20.27 -4.17
C SER A 23 11.00 19.31 -3.50
N ALA A 24 10.57 18.69 -2.40
CA ALA A 24 11.35 17.67 -1.73
C ALA A 24 11.68 16.62 -2.78
N GLU A 25 12.97 16.34 -2.99
CA GLU A 25 13.35 15.20 -3.80
C GLU A 25 12.60 13.97 -3.25
N PRO A 26 11.99 13.15 -4.13
CA PRO A 26 11.24 12.00 -3.67
C PRO A 26 12.16 11.15 -2.81
N ALA A 27 11.81 10.98 -1.54
CA ALA A 27 12.57 10.15 -0.64
C ALA A 27 12.69 8.75 -1.28
N LEU A 28 13.92 8.35 -1.58
CA LEU A 28 14.20 7.11 -2.27
C LEU A 28 13.78 5.94 -1.36
N LEU A 29 12.86 5.12 -1.85
CA LEU A 29 12.50 3.88 -1.18
C LEU A 29 13.59 2.86 -1.44
N GLU A 30 14.14 2.29 -0.38
CA GLU A 30 15.18 1.29 -0.50
C GLU A 30 14.52 -0.10 -0.48
N MET A 31 13.88 -0.49 -1.58
CA MET A 31 13.15 -1.76 -1.67
C MET A 31 14.06 -2.98 -1.45
N GLU A 32 15.37 -2.84 -1.66
CA GLU A 32 16.37 -3.85 -1.34
C GLU A 32 16.50 -4.13 0.17
N ARG A 33 15.99 -3.23 1.03
CA ARG A 33 15.95 -3.42 2.50
C ARG A 33 14.89 -4.42 2.96
N LEU A 34 14.06 -4.94 2.05
CA LEU A 34 13.04 -5.93 2.36
C LEU A 34 13.69 -7.23 2.86
N ALA A 35 13.84 -7.36 4.18
CA ALA A 35 14.49 -8.50 4.82
C ALA A 35 13.57 -9.73 4.96
N TRP A 36 12.42 -9.75 4.28
CA TRP A 36 11.45 -10.84 4.31
C TRP A 36 10.81 -11.04 2.93
N ARG A 37 10.50 -12.30 2.60
CA ARG A 37 9.87 -12.68 1.33
C ARG A 37 8.42 -13.13 1.49
N SER A 38 8.01 -13.55 2.68
CA SER A 38 6.61 -13.87 2.95
C SER A 38 6.20 -13.52 4.37
N ALA A 39 4.96 -13.06 4.54
CA ALA A 39 4.36 -12.81 5.84
C ALA A 39 2.89 -13.25 5.83
N ARG A 40 2.42 -13.76 6.98
CA ARG A 40 1.00 -14.11 7.18
C ARG A 40 0.46 -13.35 8.36
N PHE A 41 -0.72 -12.77 8.18
CA PHE A 41 -1.41 -11.98 9.18
C PHE A 41 -2.81 -12.48 9.42
N GLU A 42 -3.30 -12.28 10.64
CA GLU A 42 -4.67 -12.63 11.01
C GLU A 42 -5.26 -11.58 11.95
N ALA A 43 -6.57 -11.35 11.81
CA ALA A 43 -7.38 -10.64 12.79
C ALA A 43 -8.64 -11.46 13.09
N SER A 44 -9.06 -11.46 14.35
CA SER A 44 -10.34 -12.00 14.77
C SER A 44 -10.97 -11.08 15.82
N LYS A 45 -12.23 -10.71 15.59
CA LYS A 45 -13.05 -9.97 16.55
C LYS A 45 -14.52 -10.31 16.30
N LEU A 46 -15.19 -10.91 17.29
CA LEU A 46 -16.57 -11.41 17.15
C LEU A 46 -16.69 -12.33 15.90
N LEU A 47 -17.58 -12.00 14.97
CA LEU A 47 -17.82 -12.73 13.71
C LEU A 47 -16.85 -12.32 12.57
N PHE A 48 -16.02 -11.30 12.77
CA PHE A 48 -15.04 -10.87 11.79
C PHE A 48 -13.78 -11.73 11.87
N ARG A 49 -13.40 -12.31 10.73
CA ARG A 49 -12.14 -13.00 10.54
C ARG A 49 -11.47 -12.47 9.28
N LEU A 50 -10.21 -12.09 9.42
CA LEU A 50 -9.31 -11.73 8.33
C LEU A 50 -8.11 -12.66 8.36
N LYS A 51 -7.77 -13.19 7.19
CA LYS A 51 -6.49 -13.83 6.92
C LYS A 51 -5.85 -13.14 5.73
N LEU A 52 -4.57 -12.84 5.84
CA LEU A 52 -3.77 -12.25 4.77
C LEU A 52 -2.47 -13.01 4.63
N ARG A 53 -2.10 -13.36 3.41
CA ARG A 53 -0.76 -13.81 3.04
C ARG A 53 -0.19 -12.80 2.07
N VAL A 54 1.06 -12.40 2.34
CA VAL A 54 1.84 -11.51 1.50
C VAL A 54 3.08 -12.27 1.05
N GLU A 55 3.41 -12.17 -0.23
CA GLU A 55 4.62 -12.72 -0.82
C GLU A 55 5.29 -11.68 -1.68
N LEU A 56 6.61 -11.64 -1.61
CA LEU A 56 7.47 -10.69 -2.29
C LEU A 56 8.52 -11.47 -3.07
N GLU A 57 8.71 -11.07 -4.31
CA GLU A 57 9.68 -11.62 -5.24
C GLU A 57 10.37 -10.46 -5.95
N HIS A 58 11.69 -10.42 -5.91
CA HIS A 58 12.47 -9.44 -6.67
C HIS A 58 12.84 -10.05 -8.01
N LEU A 59 12.50 -9.35 -9.09
CA LEU A 59 12.75 -9.78 -10.45
C LEU A 59 13.58 -8.73 -11.17
N PRO A 60 14.55 -9.12 -12.03
CA PRO A 60 15.17 -8.18 -12.96
C PRO A 60 14.12 -7.48 -13.82
N ALA A 61 14.28 -6.19 -14.07
CA ALA A 61 13.35 -5.40 -14.89
C ALA A 61 13.16 -5.99 -16.29
N ALA A 62 14.22 -6.57 -16.86
CA ALA A 62 14.19 -7.27 -18.15
C ALA A 62 13.29 -8.51 -18.15
N GLU A 63 13.20 -9.23 -17.03
CA GLU A 63 12.34 -10.41 -16.86
C GLU A 63 10.89 -10.01 -16.54
N ALA A 64 10.69 -8.96 -15.74
CA ALA A 64 9.37 -8.47 -15.36
C ALA A 64 8.64 -7.76 -16.51
N SER A 65 9.34 -6.95 -17.31
CA SER A 65 8.77 -6.14 -18.39
C SER A 65 7.90 -6.92 -19.41
N PRO A 66 8.29 -8.11 -19.90
CA PRO A 66 7.44 -8.89 -20.80
C PRO A 66 6.19 -9.49 -20.13
N LEU A 67 6.16 -9.57 -18.80
CA LEU A 67 5.01 -10.09 -18.04
C LEU A 67 3.94 -9.00 -17.78
N LEU A 68 4.29 -7.73 -17.96
CA LEU A 68 3.35 -6.62 -17.85
C LEU A 68 2.39 -6.60 -19.04
N TRP A 69 1.10 -6.41 -18.76
CA TRP A 69 0.08 -6.29 -19.80
C TRP A 69 0.34 -5.06 -20.67
N ARG A 70 0.25 -5.26 -21.99
CA ARG A 70 0.39 -4.21 -23.00
C ARG A 70 -0.99 -3.85 -23.55
N PRO A 71 -1.66 -2.83 -23.01
CA PRO A 71 -2.94 -2.37 -23.54
C PRO A 71 -2.76 -1.90 -25.00
N PRO A 72 -3.60 -2.32 -25.95
CA PRO A 72 -3.50 -1.88 -27.34
C PRO A 72 -3.63 -0.36 -27.47
N GLY A 73 -2.67 0.27 -28.17
CA GLY A 73 -2.62 1.71 -28.43
C GLY A 73 -2.26 2.58 -27.22
N GLU A 74 -1.72 1.99 -26.15
CA GLU A 74 -1.41 2.68 -24.91
C GLU A 74 -0.05 2.25 -24.37
N GLU A 75 0.76 3.22 -23.93
CA GLU A 75 2.05 2.96 -23.29
C GLU A 75 1.88 2.92 -21.78
N GLY A 76 2.19 1.78 -21.16
CA GLY A 76 2.23 1.66 -19.71
C GLY A 76 3.58 2.11 -19.14
N LEU A 77 3.62 2.45 -17.86
CA LEU A 77 4.86 2.72 -17.14
C LEU A 77 5.82 1.53 -17.27
N LEU A 78 7.06 1.84 -17.64
CA LEU A 78 8.17 0.89 -17.63
C LEU A 78 8.96 1.02 -16.33
N PRO A 79 9.60 -0.05 -15.83
CA PRO A 79 10.55 0.04 -14.74
C PRO A 79 11.63 1.07 -15.04
N ARG A 80 11.95 1.92 -14.06
CA ARG A 80 13.09 2.84 -14.04
C ARG A 80 14.30 2.19 -13.37
N GLY A 81 14.07 1.44 -12.29
CA GLY A 81 15.10 0.64 -11.63
C GLY A 81 15.49 -0.61 -12.41
N GLU A 82 16.58 -1.25 -11.99
CA GLU A 82 17.05 -2.52 -12.53
C GLU A 82 16.19 -3.71 -12.07
N GLN A 83 15.36 -3.51 -11.04
CA GLN A 83 14.50 -4.54 -10.46
C GLN A 83 13.04 -4.08 -10.39
N VAL A 84 12.17 -5.08 -10.28
CA VAL A 84 10.75 -4.95 -10.02
C VAL A 84 10.41 -5.86 -8.85
N VAL A 85 9.68 -5.33 -7.89
CA VAL A 85 9.12 -6.13 -6.80
C VAL A 85 7.75 -6.63 -7.22
N HIS A 86 7.64 -7.95 -7.39
CA HIS A 86 6.39 -8.63 -7.61
C HIS A 86 5.80 -9.05 -6.26
N LEU A 87 4.68 -8.43 -5.92
CA LEU A 87 3.98 -8.59 -4.66
C LEU A 87 2.67 -9.35 -4.91
N ARG A 88 2.48 -10.48 -4.22
CA ARG A 88 1.23 -11.26 -4.24
C ARG A 88 0.54 -11.17 -2.88
N LEU A 89 -0.76 -10.85 -2.88
CA LEU A 89 -1.61 -10.83 -1.70
C LEU A 89 -2.78 -11.78 -1.87
N ASP A 90 -2.93 -12.71 -0.92
CA ASP A 90 -4.11 -13.56 -0.78
C ASP A 90 -4.84 -13.15 0.51
N SER A 91 -6.08 -12.70 0.39
CA SER A 91 -6.87 -12.23 1.52
C SER A 91 -8.20 -12.96 1.61
N ARG A 92 -8.59 -13.34 2.83
CA ARG A 92 -9.91 -13.86 3.16
C ARG A 92 -10.52 -13.01 4.27
N VAL A 93 -11.60 -12.30 3.96
CA VAL A 93 -12.28 -11.38 4.89
C VAL A 93 -13.76 -11.70 4.89
N ALA A 94 -14.29 -12.15 6.03
CA ALA A 94 -15.71 -12.48 6.19
C ALA A 94 -16.29 -13.35 5.05
N GLY A 95 -15.57 -14.42 4.68
CA GLY A 95 -15.96 -15.35 3.62
C GLY A 95 -15.67 -14.88 2.19
N ARG A 96 -15.21 -13.64 1.99
CA ARG A 96 -14.78 -13.14 0.69
C ARG A 96 -13.29 -13.46 0.49
N HIS A 97 -12.96 -14.09 -0.63
CA HIS A 97 -11.59 -14.37 -1.01
C HIS A 97 -11.19 -13.44 -2.17
N ARG A 98 -10.04 -12.80 -2.02
CA ARG A 98 -9.49 -11.88 -2.98
C ARG A 98 -7.99 -12.09 -3.13
N GLU A 99 -7.56 -12.16 -4.38
CA GLU A 99 -6.17 -12.19 -4.80
C GLU A 99 -5.81 -10.86 -5.46
N VAL A 100 -4.64 -10.33 -5.14
CA VAL A 100 -4.08 -9.11 -5.74
C VAL A 100 -2.62 -9.38 -6.07
N GLU A 101 -2.19 -9.01 -7.27
CA GLU A 101 -0.78 -8.95 -7.62
C GLU A 101 -0.42 -7.52 -7.98
N LEU A 102 0.75 -7.07 -7.51
CA LEU A 102 1.30 -5.75 -7.78
C LEU A 102 2.70 -5.91 -8.35
N TRP A 103 2.99 -5.12 -9.38
CA TRP A 103 4.32 -4.96 -9.96
C TRP A 103 4.79 -3.57 -9.58
N LEU A 104 5.78 -3.48 -8.69
CA LEU A 104 6.29 -2.23 -8.15
C LEU A 104 7.69 -1.96 -8.69
N ASP A 105 7.94 -0.75 -9.15
CA ASP A 105 9.30 -0.31 -9.48
C ASP A 105 10.15 -0.29 -8.21
N SER A 106 11.33 -0.92 -8.21
CA SER A 106 12.16 -0.97 -7.00
C SER A 106 12.79 0.37 -6.64
N ALA A 107 12.91 1.30 -7.60
CA ALA A 107 13.60 2.57 -7.42
C ALA A 107 12.76 3.59 -6.64
N ASP A 108 11.46 3.62 -6.88
CA ASP A 108 10.56 4.65 -6.32
C ASP A 108 9.23 4.08 -5.78
N GLY A 109 9.04 2.75 -5.81
CA GLY A 109 7.86 2.09 -5.26
C GLY A 109 6.55 2.37 -5.99
N ARG A 110 6.58 3.06 -7.14
CA ARG A 110 5.39 3.31 -7.95
C ARG A 110 4.85 1.99 -8.52
N VAL A 111 3.53 1.92 -8.67
CA VAL A 111 2.91 0.73 -9.23
C VAL A 111 2.95 0.78 -10.76
N LEU A 112 3.50 -0.26 -11.38
CA LEU A 112 3.52 -0.45 -12.82
C LEU A 112 2.23 -1.13 -13.29
N GLN A 113 1.79 -2.13 -12.54
CA GLN A 113 0.59 -2.91 -12.83
C GLN A 113 -0.01 -3.48 -11.56
N ARG A 114 -1.34 -3.57 -11.55
CA ARG A 114 -2.10 -4.33 -10.57
C ARG A 114 -3.05 -5.30 -11.25
N THR A 115 -3.03 -6.55 -10.83
CA THR A 115 -4.11 -7.51 -11.10
C THR A 115 -4.91 -7.74 -9.83
N SER A 116 -6.21 -8.00 -9.96
CA SER A 116 -7.02 -8.44 -8.83
C SER A 116 -8.13 -9.38 -9.26
N LEU A 117 -8.33 -10.44 -8.49
CA LEU A 117 -9.39 -11.42 -8.67
C LEU A 117 -10.22 -11.51 -7.39
N ASP A 118 -11.51 -11.18 -7.50
CA ASP A 118 -12.48 -11.40 -6.43
C ASP A 118 -13.24 -12.70 -6.71
N HIS A 119 -13.14 -13.68 -5.81
CA HIS A 119 -13.78 -14.99 -5.95
C HIS A 119 -15.22 -14.97 -5.39
N LYS A 120 -16.21 -15.00 -6.27
CA LYS A 120 -17.66 -14.96 -5.93
C LYS A 120 -18.52 -15.78 -6.91
N GLY A 121 -18.01 -16.91 -7.42
CA GLY A 121 -18.68 -17.73 -8.43
C GLY A 121 -19.07 -16.90 -9.66
N ARG A 122 -20.35 -16.90 -10.05
CA ARG A 122 -20.87 -16.07 -11.18
C ARG A 122 -20.67 -14.56 -11.02
N ARG A 123 -20.41 -14.08 -9.80
CA ARG A 123 -20.12 -12.65 -9.52
C ARG A 123 -18.63 -12.36 -9.40
N SER A 124 -17.78 -13.34 -9.70
CA SER A 124 -16.34 -13.14 -9.78
C SER A 124 -16.02 -12.05 -10.78
N HIS A 125 -14.95 -11.31 -10.52
CA HIS A 125 -14.45 -10.37 -11.50
C HIS A 125 -12.95 -10.21 -11.37
N PHE A 126 -12.33 -10.08 -12.53
CA PHE A 126 -10.91 -9.88 -12.68
C PHE A 126 -10.68 -8.47 -13.21
N LYS A 127 -9.67 -7.79 -12.68
CA LYS A 127 -9.26 -6.46 -13.14
C LYS A 127 -7.76 -6.41 -13.35
N VAL A 128 -7.34 -5.76 -14.41
CA VAL A 128 -5.97 -5.31 -14.63
C VAL A 128 -5.98 -3.79 -14.66
N HIS A 129 -5.15 -3.17 -13.84
CA HIS A 129 -4.85 -1.74 -13.90
C HIS A 129 -3.42 -1.63 -14.41
N ARG A 130 -3.25 -1.07 -15.61
CA ARG A 130 -1.94 -0.74 -16.17
C ARG A 130 -1.73 0.76 -16.02
N PHE A 131 -0.82 1.13 -15.15
CA PHE A 131 -0.50 2.53 -14.91
C PHE A 131 0.32 3.07 -16.06
N ARG A 132 0.13 4.35 -16.38
CA ARG A 132 0.80 5.10 -17.45
C ARG A 132 1.09 6.51 -16.93
N GLU A 133 1.83 7.28 -17.72
CA GLU A 133 2.00 8.69 -17.45
C GLU A 133 0.62 9.39 -17.45
N GLY A 134 0.31 10.09 -16.35
CA GLY A 134 -0.95 10.83 -16.20
C GLY A 134 -2.24 9.99 -16.10
N GLY A 135 -2.17 8.66 -15.92
CA GLY A 135 -3.40 7.86 -15.81
C GLY A 135 -3.23 6.36 -15.66
N VAL A 136 -4.36 5.65 -15.83
CA VAL A 136 -4.44 4.20 -15.74
C VAL A 136 -5.40 3.64 -16.80
N VAL A 137 -4.99 2.56 -17.44
CA VAL A 137 -5.84 1.75 -18.31
C VAL A 137 -6.37 0.57 -17.50
N ILE A 138 -7.69 0.42 -17.46
CA ILE A 138 -8.38 -0.60 -16.66
C ILE A 138 -9.06 -1.58 -17.61
N LEU A 139 -8.64 -2.84 -17.55
CA LEU A 139 -9.36 -3.97 -18.13
C LEU A 139 -10.15 -4.67 -17.03
N ARG A 140 -11.42 -4.93 -17.28
CA ARG A 140 -12.27 -5.74 -16.41
C ARG A 140 -12.80 -6.93 -17.18
N ARG A 141 -12.76 -8.10 -16.57
CA ARG A 141 -13.39 -9.33 -17.06
C ARG A 141 -14.37 -9.88 -16.04
N ARG A 142 -15.46 -10.48 -16.50
CA ARG A 142 -16.41 -11.25 -15.70
C ARG A 142 -16.85 -12.49 -16.47
N PRO A 143 -17.13 -13.60 -15.79
CA PRO A 143 -17.74 -14.74 -16.45
C PRO A 143 -19.17 -14.37 -16.88
N ALA A 144 -19.58 -14.81 -18.08
CA ALA A 144 -20.95 -14.63 -18.55
C ALA A 144 -21.94 -15.53 -17.79
N ASP A 145 -21.48 -16.69 -17.32
CA ASP A 145 -22.30 -17.70 -16.63
C ASP A 145 -21.51 -18.47 -15.56
N GLY A 146 -22.07 -19.59 -15.08
CA GLY A 146 -21.43 -20.42 -14.06
C GLY A 146 -20.34 -21.32 -14.58
N GLU A 147 -20.38 -21.70 -15.86
CA GLU A 147 -19.35 -22.55 -16.46
C GLU A 147 -18.08 -21.74 -16.71
N GLU A 148 -18.22 -20.53 -17.25
CA GLU A 148 -17.09 -19.61 -17.37
C GLU A 148 -16.48 -19.28 -16.01
N ALA A 149 -17.28 -19.18 -14.94
CA ALA A 149 -16.79 -18.84 -13.60
C ALA A 149 -15.76 -19.82 -13.03
N GLU A 150 -15.78 -21.08 -13.48
CA GLU A 150 -14.82 -22.13 -13.10
C GLU A 150 -13.56 -22.15 -14.00
N ARG A 151 -13.57 -21.40 -15.11
CA ARG A 151 -12.45 -21.30 -16.05
C ARG A 151 -11.50 -20.14 -15.68
N PRO A 152 -10.24 -20.15 -16.16
CA PRO A 152 -9.31 -19.05 -15.91
C PRO A 152 -9.84 -17.69 -16.41
N PRO A 153 -9.62 -16.58 -15.67
CA PRO A 153 -10.18 -15.27 -16.02
C PRO A 153 -9.82 -14.73 -17.41
N ALA A 154 -8.71 -15.20 -17.99
CA ALA A 154 -8.30 -14.85 -19.35
C ALA A 154 -9.32 -15.28 -20.42
N THR A 155 -10.14 -16.29 -20.13
CA THR A 155 -11.13 -16.86 -21.07
C THR A 155 -12.53 -16.28 -20.92
N TRP A 156 -12.77 -15.46 -19.89
CA TRP A 156 -14.07 -14.85 -19.63
C TRP A 156 -14.46 -13.82 -20.71
N SER A 157 -15.74 -13.87 -21.10
CA SER A 157 -16.25 -13.17 -22.29
C SER A 157 -16.83 -11.77 -22.04
N ASP A 158 -17.35 -11.43 -20.85
CA ASP A 158 -17.74 -10.04 -20.51
C ASP A 158 -16.49 -9.21 -20.21
N VAL A 159 -15.97 -8.55 -21.25
CA VAL A 159 -14.76 -7.72 -21.19
C VAL A 159 -15.13 -6.25 -21.32
N ARG A 160 -14.62 -5.41 -20.40
CA ARG A 160 -14.77 -3.96 -20.45
C ARG A 160 -13.43 -3.27 -20.29
N ARG A 161 -13.22 -2.19 -21.05
CA ARG A 161 -12.03 -1.35 -20.97
C ARG A 161 -12.42 0.07 -20.59
N LYS A 162 -11.64 0.70 -19.72
CA LYS A 162 -11.76 2.11 -19.35
C LYS A 162 -10.36 2.73 -19.32
N VAL A 163 -10.24 3.96 -19.79
CA VAL A 163 -9.05 4.80 -19.54
C VAL A 163 -9.46 5.87 -18.53
N GLN A 164 -8.58 6.14 -17.59
CA GLN A 164 -8.81 7.15 -16.57
C GLN A 164 -7.56 7.99 -16.40
N SER A 165 -7.71 9.30 -16.55
CA SER A 165 -6.66 10.28 -16.33
C SER A 165 -6.76 10.88 -14.93
N TRP A 166 -5.63 11.35 -14.41
CA TRP A 166 -5.59 12.22 -13.24
C TRP A 166 -4.99 13.58 -13.62
N SER A 167 -5.02 14.53 -12.68
CA SER A 167 -4.51 15.89 -12.90
C SER A 167 -3.05 15.90 -13.33
N ALA A 168 -2.71 16.82 -14.23
CA ALA A 168 -1.33 17.04 -14.63
C ALA A 168 -0.47 17.38 -13.39
N GLY A 169 0.72 16.78 -13.30
CA GLY A 169 1.64 16.97 -12.18
C GLY A 169 1.48 16.00 -11.02
N ALA A 170 0.41 15.19 -10.96
CA ALA A 170 0.36 14.08 -10.01
C ALA A 170 1.41 13.04 -10.42
N GLY A 171 2.40 12.84 -9.55
CA GLY A 171 3.47 11.86 -9.75
C GLY A 171 2.93 10.44 -9.95
N ALA A 172 3.76 9.54 -10.47
CA ALA A 172 3.37 8.14 -10.64
C ALA A 172 3.03 7.52 -9.27
N PRO A 173 1.77 7.11 -9.04
CA PRO A 173 1.34 6.69 -7.73
C PRO A 173 1.80 5.26 -7.42
N SER A 174 1.78 4.90 -6.15
CA SER A 174 1.70 3.50 -5.70
C SER A 174 0.23 3.08 -5.49
N GLU A 175 0.01 1.90 -4.90
CA GLU A 175 -1.34 1.37 -4.62
C GLU A 175 -1.47 0.95 -3.15
N PRO A 176 -2.64 1.14 -2.49
CA PRO A 176 -2.74 0.88 -1.05
C PRO A 176 -2.33 -0.53 -0.61
N ASN A 177 -2.47 -1.56 -1.44
CA ASN A 177 -2.02 -2.92 -1.12
C ASN A 177 -0.48 -3.04 -1.08
N ALA A 178 0.27 -2.07 -1.60
CA ALA A 178 1.71 -1.95 -1.46
C ALA A 178 2.15 -1.34 -0.12
N LEU A 179 1.23 -0.89 0.73
CA LEU A 179 1.54 -0.20 2.00
C LEU A 179 2.60 -0.92 2.84
N LEU A 180 2.47 -2.25 2.99
CA LEU A 180 3.37 -3.02 3.84
C LEU A 180 4.82 -3.05 3.35
N PRO A 181 5.12 -3.43 2.09
CA PRO A 181 6.49 -3.35 1.60
C PRO A 181 7.01 -1.92 1.47
N LEU A 182 6.18 -0.93 1.15
CA LEU A 182 6.62 0.47 1.08
C LEU A 182 7.10 0.98 2.44
N LEU A 183 6.35 0.72 3.51
CA LEU A 183 6.76 1.08 4.87
C LEU A 183 8.01 0.32 5.33
N ALA A 184 8.13 -0.94 4.93
CA ALA A 184 9.31 -1.74 5.22
C ALA A 184 10.57 -1.19 4.52
N ALA A 185 10.43 -0.66 3.30
CA ALA A 185 11.50 -0.08 2.49
C ALA A 185 11.80 1.39 2.79
N ALA A 186 10.87 2.11 3.42
CA ALA A 186 11.01 3.53 3.68
C ALA A 186 12.17 3.83 4.67
N PRO A 187 12.86 4.98 4.54
CA PRO A 187 13.95 5.38 5.43
C PRO A 187 13.44 5.92 6.79
N LEU A 188 12.59 5.13 7.45
CA LEU A 188 12.01 5.41 8.76
C LEU A 188 12.82 4.64 9.81
N GLU A 189 13.61 5.35 10.62
CA GLU A 189 14.51 4.75 11.60
C GLU A 189 14.17 5.14 13.03
N ARG A 190 13.62 6.35 13.24
CA ARG A 190 13.40 6.94 14.55
C ARG A 190 12.18 7.87 14.54
N LYS A 191 11.70 8.22 15.74
CA LYS A 191 10.59 9.13 15.97
C LYS A 191 10.84 10.47 15.29
N GLY A 192 9.81 10.96 14.60
CA GLY A 192 9.84 12.19 13.81
C GLY A 192 10.29 11.98 12.37
N ASP A 193 10.87 10.83 12.02
CA ASP A 193 11.09 10.50 10.61
C ASP A 193 9.74 10.35 9.90
N GLY A 194 9.67 10.80 8.66
CA GLY A 194 8.47 10.68 7.85
C GLY A 194 8.73 10.73 6.36
N ILE A 195 7.76 10.23 5.60
CA ILE A 195 7.77 10.19 4.14
C ILE A 195 6.37 10.45 3.63
N THR A 196 6.24 11.12 2.48
CA THR A 196 4.95 11.28 1.80
C THR A 196 5.00 10.50 0.49
N LEU A 197 4.00 9.66 0.25
CA LEU A 197 3.90 8.86 -0.96
C LEU A 197 2.55 9.09 -1.65
N PRO A 198 2.53 9.21 -2.99
CA PRO A 198 1.30 9.27 -3.76
C PRO A 198 0.67 7.88 -3.88
N PHE A 199 -0.64 7.77 -3.63
CA PHE A 199 -1.43 6.54 -3.80
C PHE A 199 -2.58 6.74 -4.76
N PHE A 200 -2.80 5.76 -5.64
CA PHE A 200 -4.01 5.70 -6.44
C PHE A 200 -5.13 5.04 -5.62
N ALA A 201 -6.08 5.87 -5.17
CA ALA A 201 -7.23 5.46 -4.38
C ALA A 201 -8.49 6.20 -4.87
N ASP A 202 -9.64 5.52 -4.87
CA ASP A 202 -10.93 6.10 -5.27
C ASP A 202 -10.90 6.92 -6.56
N ALA A 203 -10.23 6.36 -7.57
CA ALA A 203 -10.09 6.96 -8.89
C ALA A 203 -9.32 8.30 -8.95
N ARG A 204 -8.57 8.64 -7.90
CA ARG A 204 -7.66 9.78 -7.87
C ARG A 204 -6.29 9.41 -7.28
N VAL A 205 -5.33 10.31 -7.40
CA VAL A 205 -4.06 10.22 -6.69
C VAL A 205 -4.18 11.09 -5.44
N ILE A 206 -3.86 10.51 -4.29
CA ILE A 206 -3.82 11.21 -3.00
C ILE A 206 -2.44 11.09 -2.40
N ASP A 207 -1.97 12.13 -1.74
CA ASP A 207 -0.75 12.04 -0.96
C ASP A 207 -1.06 11.50 0.45
N THR A 208 -0.21 10.59 0.91
CA THR A 208 -0.29 10.01 2.25
C THR A 208 1.03 10.21 2.95
N ARG A 209 0.99 10.92 4.09
CA ARG A 209 2.13 11.08 4.98
C ARG A 209 2.22 9.89 5.93
N PHE A 210 3.39 9.29 6.00
CA PHE A 210 3.76 8.30 7.00
C PHE A 210 4.76 8.92 7.96
N GLU A 211 4.52 8.78 9.26
CA GLU A 211 5.38 9.36 10.28
C GLU A 211 5.59 8.39 11.44
N VAL A 212 6.83 8.27 11.90
CA VAL A 212 7.16 7.51 13.11
C VAL A 212 6.78 8.37 14.32
N VAL A 213 5.72 7.99 15.01
CA VAL A 213 5.20 8.74 16.16
C VAL A 213 5.74 8.23 17.50
N GLU A 214 6.15 6.97 17.54
CA GLU A 214 6.63 6.29 18.74
C GLU A 214 7.71 5.26 18.38
N GLU A 215 8.66 5.10 19.30
CA GLU A 215 9.65 4.03 19.30
C GLU A 215 9.55 3.27 20.62
N GLY A 216 9.85 1.98 20.60
CA GLY A 216 9.89 1.23 21.84
C GLY A 216 10.30 -0.22 21.68
N GLN A 217 9.97 -0.99 22.72
CA GLN A 217 10.13 -2.43 22.72
C GLN A 217 8.80 -3.09 23.03
N GLY A 218 8.48 -4.15 22.29
CA GLY A 218 7.26 -4.91 22.47
C GLY A 218 7.54 -6.40 22.47
N SER A 219 6.54 -7.17 22.89
CA SER A 219 6.61 -8.62 22.86
C SER A 219 5.51 -9.23 22.02
N TYR A 220 5.91 -9.95 20.97
CA TYR A 220 5.03 -10.42 19.91
C TYR A 220 5.15 -11.92 19.74
N ARG A 221 4.02 -12.59 19.49
CA ARG A 221 3.97 -14.04 19.33
C ARG A 221 3.77 -14.42 17.87
N PHE A 222 4.83 -14.87 17.21
CA PHE A 222 4.80 -15.29 15.80
C PHE A 222 5.86 -16.36 15.52
N ARG A 223 5.80 -16.93 14.32
CA ARG A 223 6.76 -17.93 13.83
C ARG A 223 7.72 -17.32 12.82
N ILE A 224 9.00 -17.63 12.92
CA ILE A 224 9.98 -17.35 11.87
C ILE A 224 10.21 -18.67 11.10
N ILE A 225 9.93 -18.67 9.80
CA ILE A 225 10.12 -19.83 8.93
C ILE A 225 11.62 -19.91 8.56
N GLY A 226 12.19 -21.11 8.61
CA GLY A 226 13.62 -21.35 8.33
C GLY A 226 14.51 -21.46 9.58
N GLU A 227 14.09 -20.96 10.73
CA GLU A 227 14.81 -21.14 12.01
C GLU A 227 14.47 -22.50 12.66
N GLY A 228 14.96 -23.60 12.08
CA GLY A 228 15.31 -24.90 12.70
C GLY A 228 14.36 -25.62 13.68
N GLY A 229 13.17 -25.11 13.95
CA GLY A 229 12.24 -25.63 14.95
C GLY A 229 10.92 -26.06 14.34
N LYS A 230 10.32 -27.14 14.88
CA LYS A 230 8.92 -27.49 14.63
C LYS A 230 8.08 -26.22 14.76
N GLY A 231 7.38 -25.86 13.69
CA GLY A 231 6.79 -24.54 13.49
C GLY A 231 5.76 -24.13 14.55
N GLU A 232 6.19 -23.75 15.74
CA GLU A 232 5.36 -23.18 16.78
C GLU A 232 5.57 -21.67 16.86
N LYS A 233 4.53 -20.94 17.26
CA LYS A 233 4.65 -19.50 17.49
C LYS A 233 5.40 -19.29 18.80
N ARG A 234 6.46 -18.49 18.78
CA ARG A 234 7.25 -18.15 19.97
C ARG A 234 7.06 -16.68 20.31
N LYS A 235 7.29 -16.33 21.58
CA LYS A 235 7.28 -14.94 22.05
C LYS A 235 8.65 -14.33 21.77
N HIS A 236 8.68 -13.24 21.01
CA HIS A 236 9.90 -12.52 20.64
C HIS A 236 9.85 -11.11 21.25
N ARG A 237 10.95 -10.66 21.86
CA ARG A 237 11.14 -9.26 22.24
C ARG A 237 11.72 -8.52 21.04
N ARG A 238 11.07 -7.45 20.60
CA ARG A 238 11.45 -6.70 19.40
C ARG A 238 11.51 -5.22 19.69
N GLU A 239 12.46 -4.55 19.05
CA GLU A 239 12.47 -3.10 18.91
C GLU A 239 11.55 -2.72 17.77
N VAL A 240 10.70 -1.72 18.01
CA VAL A 240 9.61 -1.37 17.11
C VAL A 240 9.53 0.11 16.83
N LEU A 241 9.02 0.44 15.65
CA LEU A 241 8.55 1.76 15.27
C LEU A 241 7.04 1.72 15.14
N VAL A 242 6.35 2.74 15.64
CA VAL A 242 4.91 2.94 15.39
C VAL A 242 4.77 4.01 14.33
N VAL A 243 4.27 3.63 13.17
CA VAL A 243 4.11 4.51 12.01
C VAL A 243 2.63 4.84 11.81
N HIS A 244 2.29 6.11 11.73
CA HIS A 244 0.94 6.58 11.40
C HIS A 244 0.86 6.95 9.93
N ALA A 245 -0.13 6.38 9.23
CA ALA A 245 -0.53 6.81 7.90
C ALA A 245 -1.64 7.85 8.04
N SER A 246 -1.37 9.05 7.52
CA SER A 246 -2.30 10.19 7.53
C SER A 246 -2.50 10.64 6.09
N PRO A 247 -3.57 10.17 5.41
CA PRO A 247 -3.89 10.65 4.07
C PRO A 247 -4.47 12.07 4.15
N GLU A 248 -4.21 12.91 3.14
CA GLU A 248 -4.76 14.30 3.11
C GLU A 248 -6.29 14.33 3.07
N GLU A 249 -6.90 13.28 2.53
CA GLU A 249 -8.33 13.05 2.46
C GLU A 249 -8.58 11.60 2.93
N GLU A 250 -9.64 11.29 3.67
CA GLU A 250 -9.91 9.95 4.28
C GLU A 250 -10.07 8.77 3.28
N ALA A 251 -9.57 8.89 2.05
CA ALA A 251 -9.68 7.94 0.96
C ALA A 251 -8.68 6.76 1.01
N LEU A 252 -7.72 6.74 1.94
CA LEU A 252 -6.83 5.58 2.05
C LEU A 252 -7.55 4.41 2.74
N SER A 253 -7.86 3.38 1.95
CA SER A 253 -8.35 2.10 2.46
C SER A 253 -7.33 0.98 2.25
N PHE A 254 -6.99 0.28 3.33
CA PHE A 254 -6.12 -0.89 3.29
C PHE A 254 -6.78 -2.07 3.99
N LEU A 255 -7.03 -3.15 3.24
CA LEU A 255 -7.70 -4.37 3.74
C LEU A 255 -9.07 -4.12 4.42
N GLY A 256 -9.75 -3.04 4.01
CA GLY A 256 -11.02 -2.62 4.61
C GLY A 256 -10.89 -1.85 5.92
N LEU A 257 -9.66 -1.50 6.32
CA LEU A 257 -9.39 -0.45 7.30
C LEU A 257 -9.42 0.91 6.58
N GLU A 258 -10.01 1.91 7.22
CA GLU A 258 -10.20 3.25 6.68
C GLU A 258 -9.70 4.31 7.69
N GLY A 259 -9.42 5.51 7.18
CA GLY A 259 -8.96 6.64 7.98
C GLY A 259 -7.53 6.45 8.50
N LYS A 260 -7.32 6.71 9.79
CA LYS A 260 -6.01 6.60 10.43
C LYS A 260 -5.59 5.14 10.56
N ILE A 261 -4.51 4.78 9.88
CA ILE A 261 -3.91 3.44 9.95
C ILE A 261 -2.59 3.54 10.71
N GLU A 262 -2.40 2.68 11.70
CA GLU A 262 -1.17 2.56 12.46
C GLU A 262 -0.50 1.23 12.16
N VAL A 263 0.80 1.26 11.88
CA VAL A 263 1.61 0.07 11.61
C VAL A 263 2.73 0.00 12.64
N VAL A 264 2.79 -1.10 13.37
CA VAL A 264 3.90 -1.41 14.28
C VAL A 264 4.91 -2.22 13.49
N LEU A 265 6.08 -1.64 13.19
CA LEU A 265 7.13 -2.20 12.36
C LEU A 265 8.27 -2.75 13.22
N ASP A 266 8.73 -3.98 12.96
CA ASP A 266 9.97 -4.51 13.54
C ASP A 266 11.18 -3.77 12.93
N ARG A 267 12.00 -3.12 13.76
CA ARG A 267 13.16 -2.34 13.25
C ARG A 267 14.17 -3.18 12.48
N ARG A 268 14.39 -4.42 12.89
CA ARG A 268 15.45 -5.29 12.36
C ARG A 268 14.98 -6.08 11.14
N LEU A 269 13.82 -6.73 11.27
CA LEU A 269 13.25 -7.56 10.20
C LEU A 269 12.49 -6.73 9.17
N ARG A 270 12.20 -5.45 9.47
CA ARG A 270 11.42 -4.55 8.61
C ARG A 270 10.07 -5.17 8.21
N VAL A 271 9.50 -6.01 9.08
CA VAL A 271 8.19 -6.65 8.85
C VAL A 271 7.16 -6.00 9.76
N PRO A 272 5.94 -5.70 9.26
CA PRO A 272 4.84 -5.30 10.12
C PRO A 272 4.53 -6.39 11.15
N LEU A 273 4.45 -6.02 12.42
CA LEU A 273 4.06 -6.90 13.52
C LEU A 273 2.57 -6.77 13.81
N GLU A 274 2.05 -5.55 13.76
CA GLU A 274 0.64 -5.23 13.88
C GLU A 274 0.23 -4.14 12.90
N ILE A 275 -0.99 -4.22 12.39
CA ILE A 275 -1.66 -3.16 11.63
C ILE A 275 -2.97 -2.87 12.35
N ARG A 276 -3.20 -1.61 12.70
CA ARG A 276 -4.36 -1.15 13.45
C ARG A 276 -5.10 -0.09 12.65
N GLY A 277 -6.42 -0.11 12.76
CA GLY A 277 -7.28 0.88 12.14
C GLY A 277 -8.75 0.51 12.31
N ARG A 278 -9.61 1.36 11.75
CA ARG A 278 -11.06 1.21 11.88
C ARG A 278 -11.64 0.53 10.64
N ALA A 279 -12.44 -0.52 10.86
CA ALA A 279 -13.31 -1.10 9.84
C ALA A 279 -14.74 -0.61 10.06
N PRO A 280 -15.49 -0.14 9.02
CA PRO A 280 -16.80 0.51 9.18
C PRO A 280 -17.81 -0.25 10.04
N VAL A 281 -17.85 -1.59 9.93
CA VAL A 281 -18.85 -2.44 10.61
C VAL A 281 -18.34 -3.00 11.95
N VAL A 282 -17.02 -3.11 12.11
CA VAL A 282 -16.39 -3.87 13.23
C VAL A 282 -15.72 -2.95 14.26
N GLY A 283 -15.58 -1.66 13.90
CA GLY A 283 -14.85 -0.67 14.67
C GLY A 283 -13.34 -0.92 14.61
N GLU A 284 -12.65 -0.68 15.71
CA GLU A 284 -11.20 -0.90 15.81
C GLU A 284 -10.83 -2.38 15.61
N VAL A 285 -9.88 -2.62 14.70
CA VAL A 285 -9.34 -3.93 14.35
C VAL A 285 -7.82 -3.90 14.48
N THR A 286 -7.25 -4.98 15.02
CA THR A 286 -5.80 -5.22 15.00
C THR A 286 -5.50 -6.49 14.22
N ILE A 287 -4.79 -6.33 13.10
CA ILE A 287 -4.26 -7.41 12.27
C ILE A 287 -2.85 -7.72 12.77
N ARG A 288 -2.59 -8.97 13.14
CA ARG A 288 -1.31 -9.37 13.78
C ARG A 288 -0.54 -10.35 12.91
N LEU A 289 0.78 -10.21 12.91
CA LEU A 289 1.70 -11.17 12.29
C LEU A 289 1.58 -12.55 12.95
N GLN A 290 1.45 -13.59 12.13
CA GLN A 290 1.39 -14.98 12.55
C GLN A 290 2.67 -15.73 12.19
N SER A 291 3.20 -15.46 11.01
CA SER A 291 4.48 -16.01 10.56
C SER A 291 5.17 -15.08 9.57
N VAL A 292 6.49 -15.08 9.58
CA VAL A 292 7.35 -14.40 8.60
C VAL A 292 8.40 -15.38 8.08
N GLU A 293 8.72 -15.26 6.81
CA GLU A 293 9.85 -15.92 6.17
C GLU A 293 10.86 -14.84 5.76
N PRO A 294 12.04 -14.81 6.39
CA PRO A 294 13.11 -13.89 6.00
C PRO A 294 13.51 -14.09 4.54
N ALA A 295 13.97 -13.02 3.89
CA ALA A 295 14.68 -13.16 2.63
C ALA A 295 15.98 -13.92 2.95
N GLY A 296 16.29 -14.97 2.18
CA GLY A 296 17.57 -15.66 2.31
C GLY A 296 18.69 -14.66 2.08
N ARG A 297 19.70 -14.65 2.96
CA ARG A 297 20.93 -13.89 2.73
C ARG A 297 21.82 -14.60 1.74
#